data_AF-A0A176ZAV8-F1
#
_entry.id   AF-A0A176ZAV8-F1
#
_cell.length_a   1.000
_cell.length_b   1.000
_cell.length_c   1.000
_cell.angle_alpha   90.00
_cell.angle_beta   90.00
_cell.angle_gamma   90.00
#
_symmetry.space_group_name_H-M   'P 1'
#
loop_
_entity.id
_entity.type
_entity.pdbx_description
1 polymer ?
#
loop_
_entity_poly.entity_id
_entity_poly.type
_entity_poly.pdbx_seq_one_letter_code
_entity_poly.pdbx_strand_id
1 'polypeptide(L)'
;MRLPLLTIMAIATLQAVAPASAQTYDPRFPVCMHVFTSGGRGGGGDYFDCSFTSLPQCQATASGRAASCDLNPYYAFDEPPPPSRRRHKKVY
;
A
#
# COMPACT_ATOMS: atom_id res chain seq x y z
N MET A 1 0.68 0.76 -46.56
CA MET A 1 1.49 0.80 -45.32
C MET A 1 0.73 1.31 -44.10
N ARG A 2 -0.58 1.03 -43.95
CA ARG A 2 -1.39 1.52 -42.81
C ARG A 2 -1.66 0.44 -41.76
N LEU A 3 -1.63 -0.83 -42.17
CA LEU A 3 -1.81 -2.00 -41.31
C LEU A 3 -0.75 -2.18 -40.20
N PRO A 4 0.56 -1.95 -40.41
CA PRO A 4 1.55 -2.22 -39.36
C PRO A 4 1.48 -1.20 -38.21
N LEU A 5 0.96 0.00 -38.46
CA LEU A 5 0.76 1.01 -37.41
C LEU A 5 -0.39 0.62 -36.47
N LEU A 6 -1.46 0.04 -37.01
CA LEU A 6 -2.62 -0.38 -36.21
C LEU A 6 -2.28 -1.56 -35.29
N THR A 7 -1.44 -2.49 -35.75
CA THR A 7 -0.98 -3.62 -34.93
C THR A 7 -0.06 -3.17 -33.79
N ILE A 8 0.83 -2.20 -34.04
CA ILE A 8 1.71 -1.65 -32.99
C ILE A 8 0.89 -0.90 -31.94
N MET A 9 -0.10 -0.10 -32.35
CA MET A 9 -1.00 0.60 -31.41
C MET A 9 -1.83 -0.36 -30.56
N ALA A 10 -2.31 -1.46 -31.14
CA ALA A 10 -3.05 -2.47 -30.39
C ALA A 10 -2.18 -3.10 -29.29
N ILE A 11 -0.93 -3.46 -29.60
CA ILE A 11 0.00 -4.07 -28.63
C ILE A 11 0.35 -3.09 -27.49
N ALA A 12 0.50 -1.80 -27.78
CA ALA A 12 0.79 -0.78 -26.77
C ALA A 12 -0.33 -0.64 -25.72
N THR A 13 -1.60 -0.84 -26.11
CA THR A 13 -2.72 -0.75 -25.16
C THR A 13 -2.80 -1.91 -24.17
N LEU A 14 -2.23 -3.08 -24.49
CA LEU A 14 -2.18 -4.22 -23.55
C LEU A 14 -1.14 -4.06 -22.43
N GLN A 15 -0.21 -3.11 -22.56
CA GLN A 15 0.84 -2.88 -21.56
C GLN A 15 0.43 -1.89 -20.45
N ALA A 16 -0.80 -1.34 -20.52
CA ALA A 16 -1.36 -0.47 -19.48
C ALA A 16 -1.94 -1.26 -18.29
N VAL A 17 -1.37 -2.42 -17.97
CA VAL A 17 -1.63 -3.07 -16.69
C VAL A 17 -0.87 -2.27 -15.64
N ALA A 18 -1.56 -1.32 -14.99
CA ALA A 18 -1.08 -0.74 -13.75
C ALA A 18 -0.64 -1.89 -12.84
N PRO A 19 0.51 -1.79 -12.14
CA PRO A 19 0.91 -2.85 -11.23
C PRO A 19 -0.28 -3.09 -10.31
N ALA A 20 -0.84 -4.30 -10.35
CA ALA A 20 -1.72 -4.78 -9.30
C ALA A 20 -0.81 -4.96 -8.10
N SER A 21 -0.45 -3.86 -7.48
CA SER A 21 0.30 -3.87 -6.27
C SER A 21 -0.63 -4.49 -5.23
N ALA A 22 -0.42 -5.76 -4.97
CA ALA A 22 -0.48 -6.27 -3.61
C ALA A 22 0.47 -5.38 -2.79
N GLN A 23 0.01 -4.19 -2.40
CA GLN A 23 0.74 -3.27 -1.53
C GLN A 23 0.72 -3.96 -0.18
N THR A 24 1.66 -4.87 0.05
CA THR A 24 1.90 -5.49 1.33
C THR A 24 2.09 -4.42 2.41
N TYR A 25 2.60 -3.25 2.03
CA TYR A 25 2.85 -2.12 2.91
C TYR A 25 2.19 -0.83 2.40
N ASP A 26 1.30 -0.24 3.19
CA ASP A 26 0.76 1.11 2.93
C ASP A 26 1.66 2.15 3.61
N PRO A 27 2.37 3.01 2.84
CA PRO A 27 3.33 3.97 3.39
C PRO A 27 2.67 5.06 4.27
N ARG A 28 1.34 5.14 4.30
CA ARG A 28 0.61 6.09 5.16
C ARG A 28 0.51 5.63 6.61
N PHE A 29 0.77 4.36 6.90
CA PHE A 29 0.64 3.79 8.23
C PHE A 29 2.00 3.35 8.79
N PRO A 30 2.35 3.76 10.02
CA PRO A 30 3.64 3.45 10.63
C PRO A 30 3.77 2.02 11.15
N VAL A 31 2.67 1.26 11.26
CA VAL A 31 2.67 -0.09 11.86
C VAL A 31 1.88 -1.06 10.98
N CYS A 32 2.42 -2.26 10.84
CA CYS A 32 1.83 -3.35 10.08
C CYS A 32 1.67 -4.60 10.96
N MET A 33 0.56 -5.31 10.78
CA MET A 33 0.30 -6.60 11.40
C MET A 33 0.60 -7.72 10.40
N HIS A 34 1.57 -8.58 10.72
CA HIS A 34 1.89 -9.77 9.95
C HIS A 34 1.07 -10.95 10.47
N VAL A 35 0.13 -11.45 9.67
CA VAL A 35 -0.74 -12.56 10.06
C VAL A 35 -0.17 -13.85 9.47
N PHE A 36 0.23 -14.76 10.34
CA PHE A 36 0.71 -16.08 10.00
C PHE A 36 -0.47 -17.00 9.76
N THR A 37 -0.63 -17.49 8.53
CA THR A 37 -1.67 -18.47 8.20
C THR A 37 -1.03 -19.83 8.01
N SER A 38 -1.48 -20.83 8.76
CA SER A 38 -1.11 -22.22 8.46
C SER A 38 -1.69 -22.56 7.10
N GLY A 39 -0.84 -22.67 6.08
CA GLY A 39 -1.24 -22.96 4.70
C GLY A 39 -2.10 -24.22 4.60
N GLY A 40 -3.42 -24.04 4.69
CA GLY A 40 -4.40 -25.10 4.47
C GLY A 40 -4.57 -25.38 2.97
N ARG A 41 -5.40 -26.38 2.63
CA ARG A 41 -5.68 -26.85 1.25
C ARG A 41 -6.11 -25.77 0.24
N GLY A 42 -6.35 -24.53 0.68
CA GLY A 42 -6.71 -23.37 -0.14
C GLY A 42 -5.60 -22.33 -0.39
N GLY A 43 -4.36 -22.58 0.02
CA GLY A 43 -3.21 -21.76 -0.43
C GLY A 43 -3.16 -20.31 0.07
N GLY A 44 -3.71 -20.01 1.25
CA GLY A 44 -3.48 -18.73 1.91
C GLY A 44 -2.08 -18.69 2.51
N GLY A 45 -1.24 -17.77 2.04
CA GLY A 45 0.05 -17.45 2.64
C GLY A 45 -0.07 -16.32 3.65
N ASP A 46 1.00 -16.10 4.40
CA ASP A 46 1.08 -15.00 5.36
C ASP A 46 0.84 -13.66 4.66
N TYR A 47 0.16 -12.74 5.35
CA TYR A 47 -0.19 -11.43 4.79
C TYR A 47 0.04 -10.32 5.81
N PHE A 48 0.21 -9.11 5.30
CA PHE A 48 0.41 -7.91 6.10
C PHE A 48 -0.84 -7.01 6.03
N ASP A 49 -1.25 -6.50 7.18
CA ASP A 49 -2.28 -5.49 7.33
C ASP A 49 -1.66 -4.21 7.91
N CYS A 50 -1.39 -3.25 7.03
CA CYS A 50 -0.78 -1.96 7.35
C CYS A 50 -1.85 -0.87 7.47
N SER A 51 -2.74 -1.00 8.44
CA SER A 51 -3.80 -0.01 8.73
C SER A 51 -3.67 0.60 10.13
N PHE A 52 -2.56 0.34 10.83
CA PHE A 52 -2.36 0.72 12.22
C PHE A 52 -1.45 1.94 12.36
N THR A 53 -1.79 2.79 13.34
CA THR A 53 -1.02 4.01 13.64
C THR A 53 -0.10 3.87 14.84
N SER A 54 -0.24 2.79 15.62
CA SER A 54 0.58 2.54 16.80
C SER A 54 0.70 1.04 17.12
N LEU A 55 1.81 0.65 17.74
CA LEU A 55 2.06 -0.73 18.17
C LEU A 55 1.01 -1.25 19.16
N PRO A 56 0.58 -0.48 20.19
CA PRO A 56 -0.46 -0.96 21.11
C PRO A 56 -1.80 -1.23 20.42
N GLN A 57 -2.18 -0.39 19.44
CA GLN A 57 -3.40 -0.59 18.65
C GLN A 57 -3.33 -1.88 17.82
N CYS A 58 -2.18 -2.12 17.18
CA CYS A 58 -1.93 -3.35 16.44
C CYS A 58 -1.97 -4.57 17.38
N GLN A 59 -1.26 -4.53 18.51
CA GLN A 59 -1.18 -5.64 19.48
C GLN A 59 -2.54 -6.00 20.07
N ALA A 60 -3.38 -4.99 20.37
CA ALA A 60 -4.75 -5.23 20.80
C ALA A 60 -5.54 -6.04 19.76
N THR A 61 -5.34 -5.76 18.47
CA THR A 61 -6.01 -6.44 17.35
C THR A 61 -5.38 -7.81 17.04
N ALA A 62 -4.06 -7.94 17.22
CA ALA A 62 -3.32 -9.19 17.05
C ALA A 62 -3.59 -10.18 18.19
N SER A 63 -4.08 -9.72 19.34
CA SER A 63 -4.37 -10.57 20.49
C SER A 63 -5.32 -11.72 20.11
N GLY A 64 -4.94 -12.95 20.45
CA GLY A 64 -5.71 -14.16 20.13
C GLY A 64 -5.58 -14.64 18.68
N ARG A 65 -4.74 -14.02 17.85
CA ARG A 65 -4.44 -14.42 16.46
C ARG A 65 -2.98 -14.89 16.35
N ALA A 66 -2.69 -15.73 15.35
CA ALA A 66 -1.32 -16.00 14.95
C ALA A 66 -0.81 -14.79 14.14
N ALA A 67 -0.43 -13.71 14.83
CA ALA A 67 0.04 -12.49 14.18
C ALA A 67 1.12 -11.76 14.99
N SER A 68 2.04 -11.08 14.32
CA SER A 68 3.01 -10.14 14.90
C SER A 68 2.75 -8.70 14.44
N CYS A 69 3.26 -7.73 15.18
CA CYS A 69 3.15 -6.31 14.84
C CYS A 69 4.54 -5.71 14.69
N ASP A 70 4.81 -5.13 13.53
CA ASP A 70 6.12 -4.63 13.15
C ASP A 70 6.01 -3.19 12.62
N LEU A 71 7.10 -2.42 12.73
CA LEU A 71 7.16 -1.07 12.17
C LEU A 71 7.21 -1.14 10.64
N ASN A 72 6.48 -0.24 9.98
CA ASN A 72 6.49 -0.14 8.53
C ASN A 72 7.76 0.59 8.06
N PRO A 73 8.69 -0.07 7.34
CA PRO A 73 9.90 0.57 6.85
C PRO A 73 9.63 1.61 5.75
N TYR A 74 8.45 1.57 5.13
CA TYR A 74 8.04 2.51 4.08
C TYR A 74 7.30 3.74 4.61
N TYR A 75 7.05 3.80 5.93
CA TYR A 75 6.49 4.99 6.53
C TYR A 75 7.56 6.08 6.62
N ALA A 76 7.33 7.19 5.93
CA ALA A 76 8.23 8.34 5.96
C ALA A 76 8.08 9.09 7.29
N PHE A 77 8.83 8.67 8.31
CA PHE A 77 8.83 9.31 9.64
C PHE A 77 9.29 10.78 9.58
N ASP A 78 10.11 11.13 8.58
CA ASP A 78 10.80 12.42 8.49
C ASP A 78 10.30 13.33 7.36
N GLU A 79 9.17 13.02 6.71
CA GLU A 79 8.69 13.90 5.64
C GLU A 79 8.06 15.17 6.24
N PRO A 80 8.58 16.37 5.91
CA PRO A 80 8.00 17.61 6.41
C PRO A 80 6.54 17.71 5.95
N PRO A 81 5.61 18.13 6.84
CA PRO A 81 4.21 18.25 6.47
C PRO A 81 4.09 19.14 5.23
N PRO A 82 3.22 18.78 4.26
CA PRO A 82 3.12 19.52 3.00
C PRO A 82 2.87 21.00 3.32
N PRO A 83 3.59 21.93 2.66
CA PRO A 83 3.53 23.34 3.01
C PRO A 83 2.08 23.78 2.97
N SER A 84 1.55 24.25 4.11
CA SER A 84 0.20 24.79 4.17
C SER A 84 0.08 25.83 3.05
N ARG A 85 -0.76 25.57 2.04
CA ARG A 85 -1.06 26.57 1.01
C ARG A 85 -1.77 27.69 1.74
N ARG A 86 -1.01 28.69 2.21
CA ARG A 86 -1.56 29.95 2.71
C ARG A 86 -2.36 30.51 1.55
N ARG A 87 -3.67 30.31 1.60
CA ARG A 87 -4.62 30.89 0.67
C ARG A 87 -4.46 32.39 0.84
N HIS A 88 -3.67 33.01 -0.03
CA HIS A 88 -3.62 34.46 -0.12
C HIS A 88 -5.04 34.90 -0.46
N LYS A 89 -5.80 35.30 0.56
CA LYS A 89 -6.98 36.12 0.36
C LYS A 89 -6.45 37.39 -0.29
N LYS A 90 -6.62 37.51 -1.61
CA LYS A 90 -6.61 38.82 -2.26
C LYS A 90 -7.73 39.61 -1.59
N VAL A 91 -7.35 40.54 -0.74
CA VAL A 91 -8.24 41.59 -0.26
C VAL A 91 -8.44 42.52 -1.44
N TYR A 92 -9.69 42.69 -1.85
CA TYR A 92 -10.13 43.64 -2.87
C TYR A 92 -10.41 44.99 -2.21
#